data_AF-A0A7V1FZ29-F1
#
_entry.id   AF-A0A7V1FZ29-F1
#
_cell.length_a   1.000
_cell.length_b   1.000
_cell.length_c   1.000
_cell.angle_alpha   90.00
_cell.angle_beta   90.00
_cell.angle_gamma   90.00
#
_symmetry.space_group_name_H-M   'P 1'
#
loop_
_entity.id
_entity.type
_entity.pdbx_description
1 polymer ?
#
loop_
_entity_poly.entity_id
_entity_poly.type
_entity_poly.pdbx_seq_one_letter_code
_entity_poly.pdbx_strand_id
1 'polypeptide(L)'
;MTENNLQSKQLDEICTESEREYVVFGELYNENIIEIMRVREAAGRTEMDKRPFTPDYVKAVITRDNQIIPVVDMRDMIISPSEEKTQRTKA
;
A
#
# COMPACT_ATOMS: atom_id res chain seq x y z
N MET A 1 14.35 -52.79 -24.49
CA MET A 1 14.99 -51.61 -23.89
C MET A 1 14.37 -50.41 -24.59
N THR A 2 13.24 -49.93 -24.08
CA THR A 2 12.45 -48.88 -24.71
C THR A 2 12.37 -47.72 -23.75
N GLU A 3 12.78 -46.56 -24.26
CA GLU A 3 13.07 -45.35 -23.52
C GLU A 3 11.81 -44.63 -23.03
N ASN A 4 11.95 -44.08 -21.82
CA ASN A 4 11.38 -42.83 -21.31
C ASN A 4 10.46 -42.03 -22.26
N ASN A 5 9.17 -41.91 -21.90
CA ASN A 5 8.41 -40.69 -22.18
C ASN A 5 7.09 -40.59 -21.40
N LEU A 6 7.14 -40.54 -20.06
CA LEU A 6 5.95 -40.22 -19.27
C LEU A 6 6.31 -39.46 -17.98
N GLN A 7 7.06 -38.37 -18.11
CA GLN A 7 7.32 -37.43 -17.00
C GLN A 7 7.23 -35.96 -17.43
N SER A 8 6.52 -35.65 -18.50
CA SER A 8 6.25 -34.26 -18.91
C SER A 8 4.80 -33.82 -18.70
N LYS A 9 3.95 -34.69 -18.13
CA LYS A 9 2.50 -34.43 -17.98
C LYS A 9 2.03 -34.23 -16.53
N GLN A 10 2.95 -34.17 -15.57
CA GLN A 10 2.65 -33.96 -14.15
C GLN A 10 3.36 -32.72 -13.58
N LEU A 11 3.41 -31.64 -14.38
CA LEU A 11 3.78 -30.31 -13.89
C LEU A 11 2.66 -29.27 -14.09
N ASP A 12 1.47 -29.70 -14.52
CA ASP A 12 0.31 -28.82 -14.72
C ASP A 12 -0.80 -29.00 -13.67
N GLU A 13 -0.57 -29.84 -12.65
CA GLU A 13 -1.51 -30.02 -11.54
C GLU A 13 -0.81 -29.76 -10.20
N ILE A 14 -0.64 -28.47 -9.91
CA ILE A 14 -0.98 -27.78 -8.65
C ILE A 14 -1.06 -26.29 -9.04
N CYS A 15 -2.19 -25.86 -9.59
CA CYS A 15 -2.51 -24.43 -9.72
C CYS A 15 -3.31 -24.01 -8.48
N THR A 16 -2.69 -24.11 -7.31
CA THR A 16 -3.24 -23.59 -6.05
C THR A 16 -2.57 -22.27 -5.74
N GLU A 17 -3.41 -21.27 -5.43
CA GLU A 17 -3.08 -19.84 -5.22
C GLU A 17 -3.02 -19.04 -6.53
N SER A 18 -3.98 -18.13 -6.71
CA SER A 18 -3.98 -17.12 -7.76
C SER A 18 -2.65 -16.36 -7.75
N GLU A 19 -1.96 -16.25 -8.88
CA GLU A 19 -0.78 -15.37 -9.01
C GLU A 19 -1.15 -13.96 -8.53
N ARG A 20 -0.44 -13.45 -7.50
CA ARG A 20 -0.67 -12.11 -6.96
C ARG A 20 0.45 -11.19 -7.40
N GLU A 21 0.06 -10.08 -8.00
CA GLU A 21 0.98 -9.04 -8.42
C GLU A 21 1.07 -7.92 -7.38
N TYR A 22 2.26 -7.37 -7.23
CA TYR A 22 2.58 -6.35 -6.23
C TYR A 22 3.33 -5.18 -6.86
N VAL A 23 3.09 -3.99 -6.32
CA VAL A 23 3.89 -2.80 -6.59
C VAL A 23 4.83 -2.60 -5.42
N VAL A 24 6.13 -2.53 -5.73
CA VAL A 24 7.18 -2.18 -4.77
C VAL A 24 7.64 -0.76 -5.07
N PHE A 25 7.64 0.11 -4.06
CA PHE A 25 8.05 1.49 -4.18
C PHE A 25 8.67 1.99 -2.88
N GLY A 26 9.62 2.91 -2.96
CA GLY A 26 10.35 3.33 -1.79
C GLY A 26 11.59 4.15 -2.12
N GLU A 27 12.36 4.44 -1.07
CA GLU A 27 13.72 4.96 -1.17
C GLU A 27 14.70 3.89 -0.69
N LEU A 28 16.01 4.12 -0.86
CA LEU A 28 17.11 3.17 -0.69
C LEU A 28 16.99 2.18 0.50
N TYR A 29 16.44 2.62 1.64
CA TYR A 29 16.31 1.81 2.86
C TYR A 29 14.88 1.65 3.37
N ASN A 30 13.88 2.06 2.58
CA ASN A 30 12.48 2.04 3.02
C ASN A 30 11.56 1.72 1.85
N GLU A 31 11.33 0.42 1.66
CA GLU A 31 10.47 -0.14 0.63
C GLU A 31 9.09 -0.45 1.20
N ASN A 32 8.06 -0.12 0.43
CA ASN A 32 6.67 -0.43 0.71
C ASN A 32 6.15 -1.34 -0.40
N ILE A 33 5.31 -2.29 -0.02
CA ILE A 33 4.77 -3.30 -0.93
C ILE A 33 3.26 -3.29 -0.78
N ILE A 34 2.55 -3.12 -1.90
CA ILE A 34 1.09 -3.18 -1.95
C ILE A 34 0.65 -4.08 -3.09
N GLU A 35 -0.43 -4.82 -2.89
CA GLU A 35 -1.07 -5.61 -3.94
C GLU A 35 -1.58 -4.69 -5.05
N ILE A 36 -1.23 -4.97 -6.30
CA ILE A 36 -1.55 -4.06 -7.41
C ILE A 36 -3.05 -3.87 -7.61
N MET A 37 -3.83 -4.91 -7.28
CA MET A 37 -5.30 -4.87 -7.34
C MET A 37 -5.92 -3.86 -6.38
N ARG A 38 -5.17 -3.36 -5.39
CA ARG A 38 -5.60 -2.29 -4.47
C ARG A 38 -5.19 -0.89 -4.93
N VAL A 39 -4.38 -0.79 -5.99
CA VAL A 39 -3.90 0.49 -6.52
C VAL A 39 -4.93 1.05 -7.49
N ARG A 40 -5.46 2.23 -7.17
CA ARG A 40 -6.35 2.98 -8.07
C ARG A 40 -5.56 3.78 -9.11
N GLU A 41 -4.54 4.49 -8.66
CA GLU A 41 -3.69 5.33 -9.51
C GLU A 41 -2.32 5.53 -8.87
N ALA A 42 -1.28 5.69 -9.70
CA ALA A 42 0.05 6.10 -9.26
C ALA A 42 0.23 7.59 -9.57
N ALA A 43 -0.10 8.44 -8.59
CA ALA A 43 0.01 9.89 -8.73
C ALA A 43 1.48 10.37 -8.59
N GLY A 44 1.84 11.39 -9.36
CA GLY A 44 3.14 12.06 -9.25
C GLY A 44 3.26 12.93 -7.99
N ARG A 45 4.49 13.29 -7.65
CA ARG A 45 4.78 14.15 -6.50
C ARG A 45 4.20 15.55 -6.74
N THR A 46 3.35 16.00 -5.83
CA THR A 46 2.75 17.34 -5.86
C THR A 46 3.09 18.06 -4.55
N GLU A 47 3.24 19.38 -4.59
CA GLU A 47 3.38 20.19 -3.38
C GLU A 47 2.09 20.15 -2.58
N MET A 48 2.20 19.98 -1.26
CA MET A 48 1.07 19.68 -0.39
C MET A 48 1.25 20.39 0.95
N ASP A 49 0.18 21.07 1.38
CA ASP A 49 0.15 21.79 2.64
C ASP A 49 -0.47 20.96 3.76
N LYS A 50 0.20 20.95 4.93
CA LYS A 50 -0.29 20.29 6.13
C LYS A 50 -1.61 20.92 6.58
N ARG A 51 -2.60 20.08 6.84
CA ARG A 51 -3.90 20.52 7.35
C ARG A 51 -3.90 20.56 8.88
N PRO A 52 -4.57 21.55 9.49
CA PRO A 52 -4.77 21.56 10.94
C PRO A 52 -5.65 20.38 11.37
N PHE A 53 -5.47 19.92 12.61
CA PHE A 53 -6.25 18.84 13.23
C PHE A 53 -6.11 17.44 12.59
N THR A 54 -5.08 17.21 11.77
CA THR A 54 -4.75 15.86 11.29
C THR A 54 -3.61 15.23 12.09
N PRO A 55 -3.53 13.89 12.16
CA PRO A 55 -2.35 13.20 12.69
C PRO A 55 -1.08 13.61 11.96
N ASP A 56 0.08 13.44 12.60
CA ASP A 56 1.36 13.90 12.05
C ASP A 56 1.80 13.17 10.78
N TYR A 57 1.36 11.92 10.62
CA TYR A 57 1.57 11.14 9.40
C TYR A 57 0.71 11.59 8.22
N VAL A 58 -0.27 12.47 8.41
CA VAL A 58 -1.08 13.03 7.32
C VAL A 58 -0.42 14.31 6.83
N LYS A 59 0.10 14.26 5.59
CA LYS A 59 0.75 15.41 4.93
C LYS A 59 -0.25 16.39 4.35
N ALA A 60 -1.39 15.90 3.85
CA ALA A 60 -2.45 16.74 3.31
C ALA A 60 -3.77 15.97 3.19
N VAL A 61 -4.82 16.69 2.79
CA VAL A 61 -6.10 16.12 2.38
C VAL A 61 -6.45 16.73 1.03
N ILE A 62 -6.64 15.87 0.03
CA ILE A 62 -6.94 16.25 -1.35
C ILE A 62 -8.34 15.80 -1.74
N THR A 63 -8.90 16.42 -2.77
CA THR A 63 -10.17 16.01 -3.35
C THR A 63 -9.91 15.36 -4.71
N ARG A 64 -10.49 14.17 -4.94
CA ARG A 64 -10.42 13.44 -6.21
C ARG A 64 -11.78 12.83 -6.50
N ASP A 65 -12.38 13.13 -7.65
CA ASP A 65 -13.70 12.61 -8.06
C ASP A 65 -14.77 12.73 -6.95
N ASN A 66 -14.87 13.93 -6.36
CA ASN A 66 -15.76 14.25 -5.25
C ASN A 66 -15.53 13.43 -3.96
N GLN A 67 -14.44 12.68 -3.88
CA GLN A 67 -13.99 11.96 -2.69
C GLN A 67 -12.86 12.73 -2.00
N ILE A 68 -12.94 12.81 -0.68
CA ILE A 68 -11.86 13.34 0.17
C ILE A 68 -10.86 12.20 0.40
N ILE A 69 -9.62 12.39 -0.05
CA ILE A 69 -8.54 11.41 0.06
C ILE A 69 -7.42 12.00 0.93
N PRO A 70 -7.08 11.37 2.08
CA PRO A 70 -5.92 11.78 2.87
C PRO A 70 -4.63 11.35 2.17
N VAL A 71 -3.66 12.27 2.10
CA VAL A 71 -2.30 11.94 1.68
C VAL A 71 -1.46 11.67 2.91
N VAL A 72 -1.02 10.42 3.05
CA VAL A 72 -0.26 9.94 4.20
C VAL A 72 1.20 9.75 3.81
N ASP A 73 2.11 10.10 4.72
CA ASP A 73 3.50 9.70 4.63
C ASP A 73 3.64 8.31 5.26
N MET A 74 3.99 7.32 4.44
CA MET A 74 4.11 5.94 4.89
C MET A 74 5.22 5.76 5.93
N ARG A 75 6.27 6.59 5.93
CA ARG A 75 7.32 6.50 6.96
C ARG A 75 6.76 6.91 8.30
N ASP A 76 6.15 8.08 8.34
CA ASP A 76 5.58 8.63 9.56
C ASP A 76 4.44 7.75 10.05
N MET A 77 3.64 7.16 9.15
CA MET A 77 2.52 6.29 9.50
C MET A 77 2.96 4.99 10.16
N ILE A 78 4.07 4.38 9.70
CA ILE A 78 4.58 3.11 10.24
C ILE A 78 5.36 3.34 11.53
N ILE A 79 6.10 4.46 11.61
CA ILE A 79 6.98 4.76 12.75
C ILE A 79 6.22 5.38 13.92
N SER A 80 5.14 6.13 13.68
CA SER A 80 4.39 6.80 14.76
C SER A 80 3.46 5.82 15.48
N PRO A 81 3.68 5.53 16.78
CA PRO A 81 2.64 4.94 17.59
C PRO A 81 1.48 5.94 17.64
N SER A 82 0.26 5.49 17.40
CA SER A 82 -0.92 6.37 17.45
C SER A 82 -1.01 7.06 18.82
N GLU A 83 -0.66 8.35 18.90
CA GLU A 83 -1.09 9.18 20.03
C GLU A 83 -2.56 9.52 19.81
N GLU A 84 -3.43 8.70 20.40
CA GLU A 84 -4.85 8.96 20.48
C GLU A 84 -5.06 10.26 21.27
N LYS A 85 -5.25 11.39 20.56
CA LYS A 85 -5.63 12.66 21.18
C LYS A 85 -7.04 12.53 21.71
N THR A 86 -7.19 12.07 22.96
CA THR A 86 -8.46 12.09 23.67
C THR A 86 -8.88 13.54 23.85
N GLN A 87 -9.86 13.98 23.06
CA GLN A 87 -10.53 15.25 23.29
C GLN A 87 -11.31 15.15 24.60
N ARG A 88 -10.69 15.55 25.71
CA ARG A 88 -11.43 15.84 26.95
C ARG A 88 -12.19 17.13 26.74
N THR A 89 -13.49 17.02 26.48
CA THR A 89 -14.47 18.10 26.57
C THR A 89 -14.40 18.70 27.97
N LYS A 90 -14.04 19.98 28.09
CA LYS A 90 -14.29 20.74 29.32
C LYS A 90 -15.79 21.00 29.41
N ALA A 91 -16.40 20.57 30.51
CA ALA A 91 -17.68 21.08 31.01
C ALA A 91 -17.41 22.24 31.97
#